data_AF-A0A359KBU7-F1
#
_entry.id   AF-A0A359KBU7-F1
#
_cell.length_a   1.000
_cell.length_b   1.000
_cell.length_c   1.000
_cell.angle_alpha   90.00
_cell.angle_beta   90.00
_cell.angle_gamma   90.00
#
_symmetry.space_group_name_H-M   'P 1'
#
loop_
_entity.id
_entity.type
_entity.pdbx_description
1 polymer ?
#
loop_
_entity_poly.entity_id
_entity_poly.type
_entity_poly.pdbx_seq_one_letter_code
_entity_poly.pdbx_strand_id
1 'polypeptide(L)' 'RDSPVRYPALILMGNEQAGLTDELAAACDLNVKIPMRGRADSLNLAVATGIMVYAVTDAAPAQPG' A
#
# COMPACT_ATOMS: atom_id res chain seq x y z
N ARG A 1 18.11 1.94 2.24
CA ARG A 1 17.16 1.25 1.35
C ARG A 1 16.96 -0.14 1.94
N ASP A 2 16.20 -0.23 3.03
CA ASP A 2 15.71 -1.50 3.55
C ASP A 2 14.20 -1.39 3.47
N SER A 3 13.59 -2.19 2.60
CA SER A 3 12.14 -2.30 2.54
C SER A 3 11.72 -3.48 3.41
N PRO A 4 10.82 -3.30 4.37
CA PRO A 4 10.30 -4.43 5.16
C PRO A 4 9.40 -5.37 4.34
N VAL A 5 9.08 -5.01 3.09
CA VAL A 5 8.21 -5.80 2.22
C VAL A 5 8.89 -7.09 1.80
N ARG A 6 8.24 -8.23 2.09
CA ARG A 6 8.64 -9.56 1.64
C ARG A 6 7.91 -9.91 0.35
N TYR A 7 8.60 -10.57 -0.57
CA TYR A 7 8.04 -10.99 -1.87
C TYR A 7 7.87 -12.51 -1.94
N PRO A 8 6.82 -13.01 -2.63
CA PRO A 8 5.75 -12.26 -3.29
C PRO A 8 4.83 -11.54 -2.27
N ALA A 9 4.34 -10.36 -2.64
CA ALA A 9 3.53 -9.50 -1.76
C ALA A 9 2.11 -9.35 -2.31
N LEU A 10 1.13 -9.25 -1.41
CA LEU A 10 -0.25 -8.85 -1.71
C LEU A 10 -0.49 -7.43 -1.20
N ILE A 11 -1.08 -6.58 -2.05
CA ILE A 11 -1.51 -5.24 -1.65
C ILE A 11 -3.02 -5.30 -1.39
N LEU A 12 -3.42 -5.06 -0.15
CA LEU A 12 -4.81 -4.94 0.27
C LEU A 12 -5.20 -3.46 0.30
N MET A 13 -6.24 -3.11 -0.45
CA MET A 13 -6.78 -1.75 -0.49
C MET A 13 -8.23 -1.80 -0.02
N GLY A 14 -8.57 -0.91 0.89
CA GLY A 14 -9.92 -0.75 1.39
C GLY A 14 -10.81 0.08 0.48
N ASN A 15 -12.08 0.24 0.85
CA ASN A 15 -13.00 1.08 0.09
C ASN A 15 -12.71 2.58 0.29
N GLU A 16 -13.24 3.43 -0.58
CA GLU A 16 -12.95 4.88 -0.61
C GLU A 16 -13.42 5.67 0.62
N GLN A 17 -14.42 5.16 1.35
CA GLN A 17 -15.02 5.88 2.47
C GLN A 17 -14.47 5.44 3.84
N ALA A 18 -14.34 4.14 4.04
CA ALA A 18 -14.00 3.52 5.31
C ALA A 18 -12.60 2.90 5.33
N GLY A 19 -11.95 2.74 4.18
CA GLY A 19 -10.68 2.04 4.09
C GLY A 19 -10.83 0.55 4.35
N LEU A 20 -9.77 -0.08 4.90
CA LEU A 20 -9.77 -1.49 5.28
C LEU A 20 -10.56 -1.67 6.58
N THR A 21 -11.23 -2.82 6.72
CA THR A 21 -11.81 -3.21 8.00
C THR A 21 -10.68 -3.51 9.00
N ASP A 22 -10.95 -3.34 10.29
CA ASP A 22 -9.96 -3.63 11.35
C ASP A 22 -9.46 -5.08 11.28
N GLU A 23 -10.34 -6.02 10.93
CA GLU A 23 -9.98 -7.43 10.73
C GLU A 23 -8.96 -7.62 9.60
N LEU A 24 -9.18 -6.98 8.44
CA LEU A 24 -8.25 -7.07 7.30
C LEU A 24 -6.94 -6.34 7.60
N ALA A 25 -7.00 -5.18 8.25
CA ALA A 25 -5.81 -4.45 8.66
C ALA A 25 -4.97 -5.24 9.68
N ALA A 26 -5.61 -5.96 10.60
CA ALA A 26 -4.93 -6.80 11.59
C ALA A 26 -4.30 -8.06 10.96
N ALA A 27 -4.82 -8.54 9.83
CA ALA A 27 -4.25 -9.66 9.09
C ALA A 27 -3.01 -9.28 8.25
N CYS A 28 -2.77 -7.99 8.01
CA CYS A 28 -1.62 -7.52 7.25
C CYS A 28 -0.32 -7.60 8.06
N ASP A 29 0.74 -8.14 7.46
CA ASP A 29 2.10 -8.09 8.03
C ASP A 29 2.60 -6.64 8.20
N LEU A 30 2.15 -5.76 7.32
CA LEU A 30 2.53 -4.36 7.29
C LEU A 30 1.34 -3.49 6.91
N ASN A 31 1.02 -2.53 7.79
CA ASN A 31 0.07 -1.46 7.49
C ASN A 31 0.82 -0.21 7.03
N VAL A 32 0.47 0.30 5.85
CA VAL A 32 1.11 1.46 5.21
C VAL A 32 0.07 2.52 4.92
N LYS A 33 0.46 3.78 5.07
CA LYS A 33 -0.36 4.94 4.68
C LYS A 33 0.43 5.86 3.77
N ILE A 34 -0.25 6.44 2.78
CA ILE A 34 0.30 7.52 1.97
C ILE A 34 0.17 8.81 2.80
N PRO A 35 1.26 9.51 3.14
CA PRO A 35 1.17 10.76 3.87
C PRO A 35 0.43 11.82 3.06
N MET A 36 -0.73 12.25 3.55
CA MET A 36 -1.47 13.36 2.95
C MET A 36 -0.82 14.69 3.35
N ARG A 37 -0.69 15.62 2.39
CA ARG A 37 -0.20 16.98 2.62
C ARG A 37 -1.31 17.98 2.31
N GLY A 38 -1.50 18.96 3.18
CA GLY A 38 -2.51 20.01 3.01
C GLY A 38 -3.88 19.62 3.56
N ARG A 39 -4.95 20.04 2.89
CA ARG A 39 -6.35 19.89 3.34
C ARG A 39 -7.09 18.67 2.77
N ALA A 40 -6.41 17.83 1.99
CA ALA A 40 -7.04 16.64 1.42
C ALA A 40 -7.02 15.51 2.45
N ASP A 41 -8.20 14.96 2.77
CA ASP A 41 -8.34 13.87 3.74
C ASP A 41 -7.93 12.51 3.15
N SER A 42 -8.06 12.34 1.83
CA SER A 42 -7.66 11.13 1.11
C SER A 42 -7.34 11.38 -0.37
N LEU A 43 -6.73 10.39 -1.02
CA LEU A 43 -6.62 10.32 -2.48
C LEU A 43 -7.74 9.42 -3.03
N ASN A 44 -8.04 9.59 -4.31
CA ASN A 44 -8.83 8.61 -5.05
C ASN A 44 -8.19 7.21 -4.94
N LEU A 45 -9.00 6.17 -4.76
CA LEU A 45 -8.53 4.81 -4.50
C LEU A 45 -7.66 4.24 -5.63
N ALA A 46 -7.98 4.53 -6.90
CA ALA A 46 -7.16 4.08 -8.02
C ALA A 46 -5.79 4.74 -8.01
N VAL A 47 -5.73 6.04 -7.70
CA VAL A 47 -4.46 6.79 -7.57
C VAL A 47 -3.63 6.26 -6.40
N ALA A 48 -4.24 6.06 -5.23
CA ALA A 48 -3.57 5.48 -4.07
C ALA A 48 -3.01 4.09 -4.38
N THR A 49 -3.80 3.23 -5.03
CA THR A 49 -3.37 1.89 -5.46
C THR A 49 -2.18 1.98 -6.41
N GLY A 50 -2.20 2.88 -7.40
CA GLY A 50 -1.10 3.07 -8.33
C GLY A 50 0.21 3.48 -7.65
N ILE A 51 0.14 4.39 -6.67
CA ILE A 51 1.30 4.81 -5.86
C ILE A 51 1.85 3.62 -5.05
N MET A 52 0.97 2.83 -4.43
CA MET A 52 1.37 1.68 -3.63
C MET A 52 2.05 0.59 -4.47
N VAL A 53 1.48 0.27 -5.64
CA VAL A 53 2.10 -0.67 -6.59
C VAL A 53 3.48 -0.17 -7.00
N TYR A 54 3.60 1.10 -7.42
CA TYR A 54 4.88 1.67 -7.81
C TYR A 54 5.93 1.55 -6.70
N ALA A 55 5.58 1.96 -5.47
CA ALA A 55 6.49 1.92 -4.32
C ALA A 55 6.92 0.48 -3.97
N VAL A 56 5.99 -0.48 -4.00
CA VAL A 56 6.30 -1.89 -3.76
C VAL A 56 7.14 -2.47 -4.89
N THR A 57 6.95 -2.07 -6.14
CA THR A 57 7.77 -2.57 -7.25
C THR A 57 9.17 -1.98 -7.30
N ASP A 58 9.37 -0.70 -6.92
CA ASP A 58 10.71 -0.09 -6.86
C ASP A 58 11.60 -0.74 -5.79
N ALA A 59 10.98 -1.27 -4.73
CA ALA A 59 11.64 -1.99 -3.67
C ALA A 59 11.83 -3.49 -3.96
N ALA A 60 11.24 -4.02 -5.04
CA ALA A 60 11.27 -5.44 -5.33
C ALA A 60 12.68 -5.87 -5.78
N PRO A 61 13.14 -7.06 -5.36
CA PRO A 61 14.32 -7.65 -5.97
C PRO A 61 14.07 -7.86 -7.47
N ALA A 62 15.11 -7.67 -8.28
CA ALA A 62 15.02 -7.97 -9.71
C ALA A 62 14.50 -9.42 -9.87
N GLN A 63 13.44 -9.60 -10.67
CA GLN A 63 12.96 -10.95 -10.94
C GLN A 63 14.10 -11.74 -11.61
N PRO A 64 14.43 -12.94 -11.12
CA PRO A 64 15.30 -13.83 -11.88
C PRO A 64 14.56 -14.18 -13.17
N GLY A 65 15.14 -13.81 -14.31
CA GLY A 65 14.68 -14.21 -15.62
C GLY A 65 14.79 -15.72 -15.85
#